data_AF-A0A1I2YAF0-F1
#
_entry.id   AF-A0A1I2YAF0-F1
#
_cell.length_a   1.000
_cell.length_b   1.000
_cell.length_c   1.000
_cell.angle_alpha   90.00
_cell.angle_beta   90.00
_cell.angle_gamma   90.00
#
_symmetry.space_group_name_H-M   'P 1'
#
loop_
_entity.id
_entity.type
_entity.pdbx_description
1 polymer ?
#
loop_
_entity_poly.entity_id
_entity_poly.type
_entity_poly.pdbx_seq_one_letter_code
_entity_poly.pdbx_strand_id
1 'polypeptide(L)'
;MAVRDTYHIGVITERAAELEFLKEGWSTYYPTTVERCDFIAVKWPHVLRVQVKTGSVENQNRSIVAKSNRPYSKEEIDVVAISDPQNDTFYFIPVEDLNGNVIRLRLDDYVNDVKDPKALPSWEYKKIA
;
A
#
# COMPACT_ATOMS: atom_id res chain seq x y z
N MET A 1 22.37 -12.05 11.67
CA MET A 1 21.30 -11.15 11.19
C MET A 1 20.40 -10.83 12.35
N ALA A 2 20.37 -9.58 12.81
CA ALA A 2 19.44 -9.17 13.86
C ALA A 2 18.00 -9.26 13.30
N VAL A 3 17.12 -9.98 13.98
CA VAL A 3 15.68 -9.94 13.73
C VAL A 3 15.26 -8.51 13.98
N ARG A 4 15.09 -7.72 12.92
CA ARG A 4 14.46 -6.41 13.05
C ARG A 4 13.02 -6.66 13.46
N ASP A 5 12.63 -6.04 14.57
CA ASP A 5 11.25 -6.06 15.05
C ASP A 5 10.31 -5.62 13.91
N THR A 6 9.26 -6.39 13.66
CA THR A 6 8.25 -6.10 12.63
C THR A 6 7.69 -4.68 12.79
N TYR A 7 7.62 -4.18 14.02
CA TYR A 7 7.24 -2.80 14.32
C TYR A 7 8.18 -1.77 13.68
N HIS A 8 9.51 -1.98 13.78
CA HIS A 8 10.49 -1.08 13.17
C HIS A 8 10.42 -1.09 11.65
N ILE A 9 10.12 -2.25 11.04
CA ILE A 9 9.91 -2.33 9.59
C ILE A 9 8.69 -1.49 9.19
N GLY A 10 7.59 -1.61 9.92
CA GLY A 10 6.38 -0.80 9.68
C GLY A 10 6.65 0.70 9.69
N VAL A 11 7.31 1.20 10.75
CA VAL A 11 7.64 2.63 10.88
C VAL A 11 8.55 3.12 9.73
N ILE A 12 9.54 2.33 9.32
CA ILE A 12 10.41 2.69 8.20
C ILE A 12 9.60 2.75 6.90
N THR A 13 8.74 1.75 6.65
CA THR A 13 7.89 1.70 5.46
C THR A 13 6.92 2.88 5.41
N GLU A 14 6.33 3.27 6.55
CA GLU A 14 5.46 4.45 6.66
C GLU A 14 6.19 5.74 6.26
N ARG A 15 7.42 5.93 6.75
CA ARG A 15 8.23 7.11 6.41
C ARG A 15 8.68 7.13 4.95
N ALA A 16 8.95 5.96 4.38
CA ALA A 16 9.27 5.85 2.96
C ALA A 16 8.05 6.19 2.08
N ALA A 17 6.86 5.72 2.44
CA ALA A 17 5.63 6.08 1.76
C ALA A 17 5.35 7.59 1.85
N GLU A 18 5.51 8.19 3.04
CA GLU A 18 5.38 9.63 3.23
C GLU A 18 6.29 10.42 2.27
N LEU A 19 7.55 9.99 2.13
CA LEU A 19 8.51 10.62 1.23
C LEU A 19 8.07 10.57 -0.25
N GLU A 20 7.43 9.49 -0.70
CA GLU A 20 6.89 9.43 -2.07
C GLU A 20 5.80 10.48 -2.31
N PHE A 21 4.90 10.70 -1.35
CA PHE A 21 3.91 11.77 -1.42
C PHE A 21 4.56 13.16 -1.44
N LEU A 22 5.56 13.39 -0.57
CA LEU A 22 6.28 14.66 -0.51
C LEU A 22 7.02 14.97 -1.84
N LYS A 23 7.66 13.97 -2.46
CA LYS A 23 8.32 14.12 -3.78
C LYS A 23 7.36 14.53 -4.88
N GLU A 24 6.11 14.09 -4.82
CA GLU A 24 5.03 14.42 -5.76
C GLU A 24 4.32 15.76 -5.41
N GLY A 25 4.82 16.50 -4.43
CA GLY A 25 4.33 17.83 -4.04
C GLY A 25 3.08 17.80 -3.15
N TRP A 26 2.81 16.68 -2.47
CA TRP A 26 1.78 16.62 -1.43
C TRP A 26 2.35 17.11 -0.10
N SER A 27 1.47 17.62 0.78
CA SER A 27 1.77 17.82 2.20
C SER A 27 1.24 16.63 3.00
N THR A 28 1.95 16.18 4.02
CA THR A 28 1.55 15.03 4.85
C THR A 28 1.28 15.44 6.30
N TYR A 29 0.28 14.83 6.91
CA TYR A 29 -0.17 15.11 8.26
C TYR A 29 -0.47 13.80 9.00
N TYR A 30 -0.19 13.76 10.30
CA TYR A 30 -0.52 12.61 11.13
C TYR A 30 -1.87 12.81 11.83
N PRO A 31 -2.75 11.80 11.84
CA PRO A 31 -3.98 11.88 12.62
C PRO A 31 -3.64 12.02 14.12
N THR A 32 -4.35 12.91 14.80
CA THR A 32 -4.20 13.12 16.26
C THR A 32 -5.11 12.20 17.07
N THR A 33 -6.04 11.51 16.41
CA THR A 33 -6.98 10.54 16.97
C THR A 33 -6.59 9.12 16.55
N VAL A 34 -7.19 8.12 17.18
CA VAL A 34 -7.02 6.71 16.78
C VAL A 34 -7.76 6.50 15.45
N GLU A 35 -7.02 6.67 14.35
CA GLU A 35 -7.49 6.43 12.99
C GLU A 35 -6.89 5.13 12.44
N ARG A 36 -7.51 4.60 11.38
CA ARG A 36 -6.96 3.46 10.61
C ARG A 36 -6.02 3.88 9.49
N CYS A 37 -5.83 5.17 9.25
CA CYS A 37 -4.79 5.64 8.35
C CYS A 37 -3.52 5.92 9.14
N ASP A 38 -2.37 5.75 8.47
CA ASP A 38 -1.07 6.07 9.06
C ASP A 38 -0.75 7.57 8.86
N PHE A 39 -1.21 8.16 7.76
CA PHE A 39 -1.14 9.61 7.52
C PHE A 39 -2.23 10.11 6.55
N ILE A 40 -2.36 11.43 6.46
CA ILE A 40 -3.24 12.16 5.55
C ILE A 40 -2.36 12.96 4.59
N ALA A 41 -2.54 12.77 3.29
CA ALA A 41 -1.87 13.53 2.24
C ALA A 41 -2.81 14.59 1.64
N VAL A 42 -2.32 15.81 1.45
CA VAL A 42 -3.09 16.94 0.93
C VAL A 42 -2.37 17.59 -0.25
N LYS A 43 -3.07 17.71 -1.37
CA LYS A 43 -2.67 18.46 -2.57
C LYS A 43 -3.92 19.10 -3.15
N TRP A 44 -4.19 20.35 -2.75
CA TRP A 44 -5.46 21.03 -3.00
C TRP A 44 -5.93 20.90 -4.46
N PRO A 45 -7.20 20.51 -4.71
CA PRO A 45 -8.28 20.30 -3.74
C PRO A 45 -8.36 18.88 -3.15
N HIS A 46 -7.37 18.03 -3.39
CA HIS A 46 -7.39 16.62 -3.00
C HIS A 46 -6.88 16.39 -1.57
N VAL A 47 -7.55 15.48 -0.86
CA VAL A 47 -7.18 14.98 0.46
C VAL A 47 -7.32 13.46 0.44
N LEU A 48 -6.27 12.75 0.85
CA LEU A 48 -6.22 11.29 0.87
C LEU A 48 -5.82 10.80 2.25
N ARG A 49 -6.60 9.89 2.84
CA ARG A 49 -6.24 9.12 4.03
C ARG A 49 -5.54 7.85 3.59
N VAL A 50 -4.28 7.70 4.00
CA VAL A 50 -3.38 6.67 3.49
C VAL A 50 -3.07 5.67 4.59
N GLN A 51 -3.30 4.39 4.32
CA GLN A 51 -2.75 3.30 5.12
C GLN A 51 -1.58 2.68 4.36
N VAL A 52 -0.49 2.43 5.06
CA VAL A 52 0.73 1.79 4.58
C VAL A 52 0.76 0.32 4.99
N LYS A 53 1.22 -0.53 4.07
CA LYS A 53 1.50 -1.94 4.34
C LYS A 53 2.85 -2.34 3.75
N THR A 54 3.60 -3.13 4.52
CA THR A 54 4.76 -3.82 3.98
C THR A 54 4.29 -5.04 3.20
N GLY A 55 4.56 -5.06 1.89
CA GLY A 55 4.25 -6.20 1.04
C GLY A 55 5.22 -7.37 1.24
N SER A 56 4.71 -8.60 1.15
CA SER A 56 5.51 -9.81 1.09
C SER A 56 5.55 -10.32 -0.34
N VAL A 57 6.75 -10.58 -0.86
CA VAL A 57 6.92 -11.10 -2.21
C VAL A 57 6.68 -12.61 -2.24
N GLU A 58 5.75 -13.05 -3.07
CA GLU A 58 5.34 -14.45 -3.23
C GLU A 58 5.49 -14.91 -4.70
N ASN A 59 5.34 -16.23 -4.92
CA ASN A 59 5.28 -16.84 -6.26
C ASN A 59 6.51 -16.52 -7.14
N GLN A 60 7.72 -16.70 -6.60
CA GLN A 60 8.98 -16.44 -7.33
C GLN A 60 9.09 -14.99 -7.83
N ASN A 61 8.75 -14.02 -6.97
CA ASN A 61 8.77 -12.59 -7.28
C ASN A 61 7.76 -12.14 -8.35
N ARG A 62 6.63 -12.84 -8.43
CA ARG A 62 5.55 -12.50 -9.37
C ARG A 62 4.34 -11.84 -8.72
N SER A 63 4.28 -11.84 -7.39
CA SER A 63 3.20 -11.16 -6.68
C SER A 63 3.65 -10.56 -5.37
N ILE A 64 2.96 -9.50 -4.96
CA ILE A 64 3.08 -8.89 -3.64
C ILE A 64 1.79 -9.13 -2.88
N VAL A 65 1.91 -9.60 -1.65
CA VAL A 65 0.77 -9.83 -0.76
C VAL A 65 0.91 -8.98 0.49
N ALA A 66 -0.16 -8.25 0.80
CA ALA A 66 -0.34 -7.59 2.08
C ALA A 66 -1.63 -8.10 2.75
N LYS A 67 -1.61 -8.20 4.07
CA LYS A 67 -2.77 -8.66 4.85
C LYS A 67 -3.17 -7.62 5.88
N SER A 68 -4.47 -7.57 6.14
CA SER A 68 -5.07 -6.80 7.22
C SER A 68 -5.93 -7.72 8.08
N ASN A 69 -6.13 -7.35 9.35
CA ASN A 69 -6.97 -8.13 10.27
C ASN A 69 -8.45 -8.04 9.89
N ARG A 70 -8.87 -6.92 9.29
CA ARG A 70 -10.21 -6.72 8.74
C ARG A 70 -10.15 -5.85 7.49
N PRO A 71 -11.07 -6.02 6.52
CA PRO A 71 -11.15 -5.19 5.33
C PRO A 71 -11.16 -3.69 5.67
N TYR A 72 -10.65 -2.88 4.76
CA TYR A 72 -10.76 -1.43 4.82
C TYR A 72 -12.04 -0.97 4.14
N SER A 73 -12.61 0.13 4.62
CA SER A 73 -13.73 0.80 3.96
C SER A 73 -13.38 2.24 3.60
N LYS A 74 -14.15 2.81 2.68
CA LYS A 74 -14.00 4.19 2.22
C LYS A 74 -14.28 5.21 3.32
N GLU A 75 -14.96 4.83 4.39
CA GLU A 75 -15.14 5.67 5.56
C GLU A 75 -13.86 5.79 6.39
N GLU A 76 -12.90 4.88 6.23
CA GLU A 76 -11.69 4.80 7.05
C GLU A 76 -10.45 5.33 6.33
N ILE A 77 -10.26 4.92 5.07
CA ILE A 77 -9.11 5.29 4.25
C ILE A 77 -9.54 5.52 2.81
N ASP A 78 -8.71 6.21 2.04
CA ASP A 78 -8.92 6.42 0.61
C ASP A 78 -7.97 5.55 -0.22
N VAL A 79 -6.74 5.34 0.26
CA VAL A 79 -5.68 4.61 -0.45
C VAL A 79 -4.90 3.69 0.49
N VAL A 80 -4.51 2.51 0.00
CA VAL A 80 -3.48 1.67 0.61
C VAL A 80 -2.18 1.77 -0.18
N ALA A 81 -1.10 2.20 0.47
CA ALA A 81 0.26 2.17 -0.07
C ALA A 81 0.96 0.85 0.31
N ILE A 82 1.25 0.00 -0.66
CA ILE A 82 1.95 -1.28 -0.45
C ILE A 82 3.39 -1.15 -0.92
N SER A 83 4.35 -1.40 -0.04
CA SER A 83 5.76 -1.45 -0.42
C SER A 83 6.16 -2.78 -1.06
N ASP A 84 6.96 -2.71 -2.11
CA ASP A 84 7.78 -3.81 -2.60
C ASP A 84 9.19 -3.72 -2.00
N PRO A 85 9.53 -4.56 -1.00
CA PRO A 85 10.83 -4.49 -0.36
C PRO A 85 11.99 -4.93 -1.26
N GLN A 86 11.74 -5.59 -2.41
CA GLN A 86 12.80 -6.02 -3.32
C GLN A 86 13.16 -4.94 -4.34
N ASN A 87 12.16 -4.18 -4.81
CA ASN A 87 12.34 -3.19 -5.88
C ASN A 87 12.27 -1.74 -5.40
N ASP A 88 12.20 -1.51 -4.09
CA ASP A 88 12.10 -0.17 -3.47
C ASP A 88 11.01 0.70 -4.12
N THR A 89 9.85 0.09 -4.35
CA THR A 89 8.72 0.69 -5.07
C THR A 89 7.47 0.64 -4.21
N PHE A 90 6.60 1.64 -4.35
CA PHE A 90 5.27 1.63 -3.76
C PHE A 90 4.18 1.48 -4.80
N TYR A 91 3.11 0.80 -4.41
CA TYR A 91 1.87 0.70 -5.16
C TYR A 91 0.75 1.33 -4.35
N PHE A 92 0.01 2.26 -4.96
CA PHE A 92 -1.05 3.05 -4.33
C PHE A 92 -2.40 2.57 -4.84
N ILE A 93 -3.11 1.81 -4.04
CA ILE A 93 -4.36 1.15 -4.42
C ILE A 93 -5.54 1.89 -3.79
N PRO A 94 -6.47 2.45 -4.58
CA PRO A 94 -7.72 3.00 -4.07
C PRO A 94 -8.47 1.96 -3.27
N VAL A 95 -9.09 2.38 -2.16
CA VAL A 95 -9.83 1.48 -1.26
C VAL A 95 -10.98 0.76 -1.99
N GLU A 96 -11.53 1.38 -3.03
CA GLU A 96 -12.62 0.85 -3.84
C GLU A 96 -12.23 -0.38 -4.67
N ASP A 97 -10.93 -0.53 -4.98
CA ASP A 97 -10.39 -1.66 -5.74
C ASP A 97 -10.06 -2.86 -4.83
N LEU A 98 -10.12 -2.66 -3.50
CA LEU A 98 -9.80 -3.71 -2.55
C LEU A 98 -10.95 -4.72 -2.42
N ASN A 99 -10.61 -6.01 -2.47
CA ASN A 99 -11.56 -7.10 -2.29
C ASN A 99 -11.20 -7.96 -1.07
N GLY A 100 -11.69 -7.56 0.10
CA GLY A 100 -11.49 -8.28 1.36
C GLY A 100 -10.29 -7.76 2.16
N ASN A 101 -9.68 -8.64 2.96
CA ASN A 101 -8.61 -8.29 3.89
C ASN A 101 -7.20 -8.69 3.41
N VAL A 102 -7.12 -9.40 2.28
CA VAL A 102 -5.87 -9.77 1.61
C VAL A 102 -5.79 -8.98 0.32
N ILE A 103 -4.69 -8.25 0.15
CA ILE A 103 -4.41 -7.48 -1.05
C ILE A 103 -3.30 -8.22 -1.78
N ARG A 104 -3.57 -8.64 -3.02
CA ARG A 104 -2.60 -9.33 -3.88
C ARG A 104 -2.39 -8.50 -5.14
N LEU A 105 -1.15 -8.08 -5.37
CA LEU A 105 -0.71 -7.42 -6.59
C LEU A 105 0.05 -8.40 -7.46
N ARG A 106 -0.20 -8.43 -8.77
CA ARG A 106 0.59 -9.18 -9.76
C ARG A 106 1.65 -8.27 -10.38
N LEU A 107 2.90 -8.72 -10.39
CA LEU A 107 4.06 -7.96 -10.87
C LEU A 107 4.35 -8.16 -12.37
N ASP A 108 3.84 -9.23 -12.97
CA ASP A 108 4.03 -9.55 -14.38
C ASP A 108 2.70 -9.66 -15.14
N ASP A 109 2.78 -9.58 -16.47
CA ASP A 109 1.65 -9.83 -17.37
C ASP A 109 1.34 -11.32 -17.52
N TYR A 110 2.03 -12.22 -16.81
CA TYR A 110 1.95 -13.64 -17.06
C TYR A 110 0.60 -14.20 -16.59
N VAL A 111 -0.35 -14.26 -17.53
CA VAL A 111 -1.77 -14.66 -17.40
C VAL A 111 -1.97 -16.13 -16.96
N ASN A 112 -0.90 -16.90 -16.74
CA ASN A 112 -1.03 -18.34 -16.52
C ASN A 112 -1.44 -18.78 -15.10
N ASP A 113 -1.61 -17.85 -14.16
CA ASP A 113 -2.34 -18.14 -12.91
C ASP A 113 -3.74 -17.52 -12.96
N VAL A 114 -4.60 -18.15 -13.77
CA VAL A 114 -6.08 -18.03 -13.74
C VAL A 114 -6.65 -18.42 -12.35
N LYS A 115 -5.81 -18.74 -11.37
CA LYS A 115 -6.23 -19.22 -10.04
C LYS A 115 -6.67 -18.13 -9.07
N ASP A 116 -6.31 -16.86 -9.29
CA ASP A 116 -6.76 -15.77 -8.42
C ASP A 116 -7.26 -14.57 -9.24
N PRO A 117 -8.51 -14.61 -9.74
CA PRO A 117 -9.11 -13.49 -10.48
C PRO A 117 -9.25 -12.20 -9.64
N LYS A 118 -8.90 -12.23 -8.34
CA LYS A 118 -8.94 -11.06 -7.46
C LYS A 118 -7.58 -10.36 -7.35
N ALA A 119 -6.52 -10.88 -7.97
CA ALA A 119 -5.21 -10.24 -7.96
C ALA A 119 -5.21 -8.99 -8.86
N LEU A 120 -4.78 -7.87 -8.28
CA LEU A 120 -4.75 -6.57 -8.95
C LEU A 120 -3.47 -6.41 -9.79
N PRO A 121 -3.55 -5.86 -11.01
CA PRO A 121 -2.38 -5.61 -11.85
C PRO A 121 -1.53 -4.46 -11.29
N SER A 122 -0.28 -4.73 -10.88
CA SER A 122 0.54 -3.73 -10.20
C SER A 122 0.87 -2.47 -11.03
N TRP A 123 0.89 -2.57 -12.35
CA TRP A 123 1.19 -1.44 -13.25
C TRP A 123 0.11 -0.34 -13.24
N GLU A 124 -1.12 -0.64 -12.81
CA GLU A 124 -2.19 0.35 -12.68
C GLU A 124 -2.02 1.24 -11.44
N TYR A 125 -1.20 0.80 -10.48
CA TYR A 125 -1.10 1.41 -9.15
C TYR A 125 0.28 2.02 -8.85
N LYS A 126 1.14 2.22 -9.86
CA LYS A 126 2.48 2.80 -9.67
C LYS A 126 2.49 4.30 -9.40
N LYS A 127 1.34 4.97 -9.47
CA LYS A 127 1.21 6.40 -9.28
C LYS A 127 0.19 6.68 -8.20
N ILE A 128 0.42 7.76 -7.46
CA ILE A 128 -0.55 8.30 -6.52
C ILE A 128 -1.74 8.81 -7.35
N ALA A 129 -2.92 8.27 -7.06
CA ALA A 129 -4.18 8.60 -7.75
C ALA A 129 -4.61 10.06 -7.53
#